data_AF-A0A3N6PNQ7-F1
#
_entry.id   AF-A0A3N6PNQ7-F1
#
_cell.length_a   1.000
_cell.length_b   1.000
_cell.length_c   1.000
_cell.angle_alpha   90.00
_cell.angle_beta   90.00
_cell.angle_gamma   90.00
#
_symmetry.space_group_name_H-M   'P 1'
#
loop_
_entity.id
_entity.type
_entity.pdbx_description
1 polymer ?
#
loop_
_entity_poly.entity_id
_entity_poly.type
_entity_poly.pdbx_seq_one_letter_code
_entity_poly.pdbx_strand_id
1 'polypeptide(L)'
;MLKKLSIAAAGSAIATLTAVSGANAASFSYTGSGGAFPPTFTSSITVTDDIAIDDLSLDLNNFQHTWAGDVVATLSFDDGFGSVISTVMSNPLGGVDSGNFDFNGDYTFADGGIALPRINPLPEGTYAPEDSFIDIFGGLNAKGTWTLELLDALPAFDDGSLGSWDLNIEGDPVSTPEPASLLGLFGIGVLGATSLKRKQKEKV
;
A
#
# COMPACT_ATOMS: atom_id res chain seq x y z
N MET A 1 7.36 53.91 46.94
CA MET A 1 6.88 52.51 46.88
C MET A 1 5.43 52.59 46.41
N LEU A 2 4.94 52.06 45.29
CA LEU A 2 5.21 50.84 44.51
C LEU A 2 4.97 51.16 43.01
N LYS A 3 5.87 50.77 42.10
CA LYS A 3 5.60 50.80 40.65
C LYS A 3 4.80 49.55 40.29
N LYS A 4 3.62 49.71 39.68
CA LYS A 4 2.85 48.59 39.12
C LYS A 4 3.57 48.06 37.88
N LEU A 5 4.06 46.82 37.93
CA LEU A 5 4.48 46.07 36.74
C LEU A 5 3.24 45.52 36.05
N SER A 6 3.01 45.95 34.81
CA SER A 6 2.06 45.31 33.91
C SER A 6 2.80 44.16 33.20
N ILE A 7 2.51 42.92 33.57
CA ILE A 7 2.95 41.73 32.82
C ILE A 7 1.98 41.57 31.66
N ALA A 8 2.45 41.80 30.43
CA ALA A 8 1.72 41.39 29.23
C ALA A 8 1.91 39.88 29.07
N ALA A 9 0.83 39.12 29.24
CA ALA A 9 0.82 37.70 28.97
C ALA A 9 0.94 37.46 27.45
N ALA A 10 2.00 36.78 27.03
CA ALA A 10 2.08 36.24 25.68
C ALA A 10 1.07 35.08 25.58
N GLY A 11 -0.01 35.29 24.83
CA GLY A 11 -0.95 34.22 24.52
C GLY A 11 -0.28 33.18 23.64
N SER A 12 -0.10 31.97 24.15
CA SER A 12 0.22 30.80 23.32
C SER A 12 -0.98 30.51 22.42
N ALA A 13 -0.79 30.60 21.11
CA ALA A 13 -1.75 30.06 20.15
C ALA A 13 -1.60 28.53 20.19
N ILE A 14 -2.54 27.85 20.83
CA ILE A 14 -2.69 26.40 20.73
C ILE A 14 -3.28 26.14 19.35
N ALA A 15 -2.46 25.67 18.41
CA ALA A 15 -2.95 25.06 17.19
C ALA A 15 -3.63 23.75 17.59
N THR A 16 -4.96 23.76 17.59
CA THR A 16 -5.76 22.56 17.81
C THR A 16 -5.65 21.72 16.54
N LEU A 17 -4.80 20.68 16.60
CA LEU A 17 -4.81 19.61 15.62
C LEU A 17 -6.08 18.80 15.89
N THR A 18 -7.17 19.12 15.19
CA THR A 18 -8.34 18.25 15.18
C THR A 18 -7.97 16.99 14.42
N ALA A 19 -7.57 15.95 15.16
CA ALA A 19 -7.54 14.60 14.62
C ALA A 19 -8.98 14.24 14.22
N VAL A 20 -9.23 14.12 12.92
CA VAL A 20 -10.48 13.56 12.42
C VAL A 20 -10.39 12.05 12.67
N SER A 21 -10.78 11.63 13.88
CA SER A 21 -10.92 10.22 14.20
C SER A 21 -12.12 9.67 13.46
N GLY A 22 -11.88 8.94 12.37
CA GLY A 22 -12.91 8.21 11.62
C GLY A 22 -12.79 8.19 10.10
N ALA A 23 -11.63 8.53 9.51
CA ALA A 23 -11.40 8.16 8.11
C ALA A 23 -11.30 6.63 8.03
N ASN A 24 -12.18 6.00 7.24
CA ASN A 24 -11.91 4.65 6.78
C ASN A 24 -10.79 4.76 5.73
N ALA A 25 -9.87 3.80 5.71
CA ALA A 25 -8.84 3.72 4.68
C ALA A 25 -9.50 3.79 3.30
N ALA A 26 -8.91 4.56 2.39
CA ALA A 26 -9.41 4.65 1.02
C ALA A 26 -8.97 3.41 0.23
N SER A 27 -9.87 2.89 -0.60
CA SER A 27 -9.56 1.75 -1.48
C SER A 27 -9.14 2.24 -2.86
N PHE A 28 -8.02 1.73 -3.35
CA PHE A 28 -7.46 1.97 -4.67
C PHE A 28 -7.31 0.64 -5.40
N SER A 29 -7.60 0.62 -6.70
CA SER A 29 -7.50 -0.60 -7.50
C SER A 29 -6.77 -0.30 -8.81
N TYR A 30 -5.82 -1.16 -9.15
CA TYR A 30 -5.00 -1.04 -10.35
C TYR A 30 -5.03 -2.35 -11.11
N THR A 31 -5.36 -2.29 -12.41
CA THR A 31 -5.49 -3.49 -13.25
C THR A 31 -4.23 -3.72 -14.08
N GLY A 32 -3.65 -4.90 -13.95
CA GLY A 32 -2.60 -5.42 -14.82
C GLY A 32 -3.16 -6.31 -15.94
N SER A 33 -2.41 -6.43 -17.03
CA SER A 33 -2.79 -7.31 -18.14
C SER A 33 -2.69 -8.78 -17.74
N GLY A 34 -3.51 -9.64 -18.36
CA GLY A 34 -3.33 -11.09 -18.37
C GLY A 34 -2.62 -11.60 -19.63
N GLY A 35 -2.54 -12.91 -19.79
CA GLY A 35 -1.85 -13.57 -20.89
C GLY A 35 -1.83 -15.09 -20.76
N ALA A 36 -1.16 -15.72 -21.73
CA ALA A 36 -0.86 -17.15 -21.67
C ALA A 36 0.22 -17.41 -20.60
N PHE A 37 0.11 -18.55 -19.95
CA PHE A 37 0.94 -18.93 -18.81
C PHE A 37 1.61 -20.31 -19.00
N PRO A 38 2.64 -20.40 -19.89
CA PRO A 38 3.67 -21.45 -19.77
C PRO A 38 5.12 -21.03 -20.21
N PRO A 39 6.21 -21.49 -19.57
CA PRO A 39 6.24 -21.84 -18.16
C PRO A 39 6.03 -20.60 -17.29
N THR A 40 6.15 -19.39 -17.84
CA THR A 40 6.10 -18.17 -17.06
C THR A 40 5.21 -17.13 -17.70
N PHE A 41 4.54 -16.38 -16.85
CA PHE A 41 3.80 -15.19 -17.20
C PHE A 41 4.22 -14.07 -16.25
N THR A 42 4.46 -12.87 -16.78
CA THR A 42 4.82 -11.70 -15.98
C THR A 42 4.03 -10.49 -16.45
N SER A 43 3.53 -9.71 -15.50
CA SER A 43 2.78 -8.49 -15.75
C SER A 43 3.06 -7.47 -14.66
N SER A 44 3.21 -6.20 -15.04
CA SER A 44 3.57 -5.12 -14.11
C SER A 44 2.59 -3.96 -14.16
N ILE A 45 2.37 -3.36 -12.99
CA ILE A 45 1.57 -2.16 -12.76
C ILE A 45 2.50 -1.08 -12.18
N THR A 46 2.38 0.15 -12.68
CA THR A 46 3.00 1.31 -12.04
C THR A 46 1.96 2.07 -11.22
N VAL A 47 2.15 2.09 -9.90
CA VAL A 47 1.35 2.88 -8.97
C VAL A 47 2.05 4.24 -8.80
N THR A 48 1.35 5.32 -9.15
CA THR A 48 1.88 6.69 -9.03
C THR A 48 1.47 7.38 -7.74
N ASP A 49 0.44 6.88 -7.09
CA ASP A 49 -0.16 7.47 -5.91
C ASP A 49 0.69 7.19 -4.67
N ASP A 50 0.95 8.25 -3.90
CA ASP A 50 1.64 8.17 -2.61
C ASP A 50 0.64 7.72 -1.53
N ILE A 51 0.56 6.42 -1.28
CA ILE A 51 -0.41 5.78 -0.36
C ILE A 51 0.35 4.97 0.68
N ALA A 52 0.07 5.18 1.97
CA ALA A 52 0.55 4.28 3.02
C ALA A 52 -0.35 3.04 3.06
N ILE A 53 0.23 1.85 2.87
CA ILE A 53 -0.53 0.59 2.77
C ILE A 53 -1.02 0.17 4.16
N ASP A 54 -2.33 0.09 4.34
CA ASP A 54 -2.98 -0.47 5.53
C ASP A 54 -3.48 -1.90 5.30
N ASP A 55 -3.87 -2.25 4.07
CA ASP A 55 -4.20 -3.62 3.65
C ASP A 55 -3.98 -3.79 2.13
N LEU A 56 -3.87 -5.04 1.68
CA LEU A 56 -3.63 -5.39 0.28
C LEU A 56 -4.38 -6.68 -0.09
N SER A 57 -4.98 -6.70 -1.27
CA SER A 57 -5.46 -7.93 -1.90
C SER A 57 -5.15 -7.96 -3.39
N LEU A 58 -5.09 -9.18 -3.93
CA LEU A 58 -4.84 -9.44 -5.33
C LEU A 58 -6.00 -10.24 -5.92
N ASP A 59 -6.67 -9.72 -6.95
CA ASP A 59 -7.65 -10.49 -7.70
C ASP A 59 -7.01 -11.07 -8.96
N LEU A 60 -7.16 -12.36 -9.19
CA LEU A 60 -6.83 -13.05 -10.44
C LEU A 60 -8.13 -13.32 -11.19
N ASN A 61 -8.35 -12.63 -12.29
CA ASN A 61 -9.59 -12.69 -13.06
C ASN A 61 -9.46 -13.67 -14.23
N ASN A 62 -10.45 -14.54 -14.37
CA ASN A 62 -10.50 -15.60 -15.36
C ASN A 62 -9.18 -16.40 -15.39
N PHE A 63 -8.75 -16.82 -14.20
CA PHE A 63 -7.54 -17.60 -14.04
C PHE A 63 -7.85 -19.08 -14.27
N GLN A 64 -7.14 -19.65 -15.24
CA GLN A 64 -7.29 -21.03 -15.65
C GLN A 64 -5.93 -21.70 -15.61
N HIS A 65 -5.81 -22.82 -14.90
CA HIS A 65 -4.64 -23.69 -14.94
C HIS A 65 -5.08 -25.05 -14.41
N THR A 66 -4.86 -26.10 -15.20
CA THR A 66 -5.10 -27.48 -14.76
C THR A 66 -3.90 -27.91 -13.94
N TRP A 67 -4.14 -28.50 -12.78
CA TRP A 67 -3.11 -28.78 -11.79
C TRP A 67 -2.54 -27.53 -11.14
N ALA A 68 -3.36 -26.91 -10.29
CA ALA A 68 -2.94 -25.80 -9.42
C ALA A 68 -1.66 -26.08 -8.63
N GLY A 69 -1.33 -27.36 -8.41
CA GLY A 69 -0.07 -27.84 -7.82
C GLY A 69 1.19 -27.27 -8.42
N ASP A 70 1.13 -26.98 -9.72
CA ASP A 70 2.29 -26.60 -10.51
C ASP A 70 2.45 -25.08 -10.59
N VAL A 71 1.47 -24.33 -10.10
CA VAL A 71 1.46 -22.87 -10.11
C VAL A 71 2.19 -22.32 -8.89
N VAL A 72 3.30 -21.63 -9.14
CA VAL A 72 3.92 -20.71 -8.18
C VAL A 72 3.56 -19.29 -8.57
N ALA A 73 2.83 -18.58 -7.72
CA ALA A 73 2.47 -17.18 -7.95
C ALA A 73 3.28 -16.28 -7.01
N THR A 74 3.96 -15.28 -7.55
CA THR A 74 4.82 -14.34 -6.80
C THR A 74 4.38 -12.91 -7.07
N LEU A 75 4.26 -12.11 -6.01
CA LEU A 75 4.06 -10.67 -6.10
C LEU A 75 5.33 -9.96 -5.65
N SER A 76 5.84 -9.04 -6.47
CA SER A 76 7.03 -8.26 -6.21
C SER A 76 6.73 -6.75 -6.24
N PHE A 77 7.35 -6.00 -5.34
CA PHE A 77 7.30 -4.53 -5.28
C PHE A 77 8.71 -3.93 -5.40
N ASP A 78 8.87 -2.99 -6.32
CA ASP A 78 10.06 -2.15 -6.50
C ASP A 78 9.69 -0.67 -6.29
N ASP A 79 10.27 -0.05 -5.26
CA ASP A 79 10.06 1.36 -4.90
C ASP A 79 10.81 2.34 -5.83
N GLY A 80 11.61 1.82 -6.77
CA GLY A 80 12.45 2.60 -7.68
C GLY A 80 13.77 3.08 -7.06
N PHE A 81 14.06 2.71 -5.82
CA PHE A 81 15.31 3.02 -5.12
C PHE A 81 16.26 1.82 -5.02
N GLY A 82 15.92 0.71 -5.68
CA GLY A 82 16.80 -0.45 -5.89
C GLY A 82 16.59 -1.61 -4.92
N SER A 83 15.52 -1.60 -4.14
CA SER A 83 15.09 -2.73 -3.31
C SER A 83 13.85 -3.38 -3.91
N VAL A 84 13.90 -4.68 -4.19
CA VAL A 84 12.74 -5.47 -4.59
C VAL A 84 12.34 -6.37 -3.42
N ILE A 85 11.10 -6.23 -2.96
CA ILE A 85 10.49 -7.12 -1.96
C ILE A 85 9.58 -8.10 -2.71
N SER A 86 9.56 -9.37 -2.35
CA SER A 86 8.75 -10.39 -3.02
C SER A 86 8.15 -11.37 -2.02
N THR A 87 6.96 -11.87 -2.33
CA THR A 87 6.26 -12.90 -1.55
C THR A 87 5.65 -13.94 -2.47
N VAL A 88 5.57 -15.17 -1.99
CA VAL A 88 4.87 -16.25 -2.68
C VAL A 88 3.40 -16.27 -2.22
N MET A 89 2.48 -16.17 -3.16
CA MET A 89 1.04 -16.18 -2.91
C MET A 89 0.47 -17.59 -2.91
N SER A 90 1.11 -18.49 -3.66
CA SER A 90 0.77 -19.90 -3.71
C SER A 90 2.01 -20.70 -4.11
N ASN A 91 2.42 -21.68 -3.30
CA ASN A 91 3.36 -22.74 -3.68
C ASN A 91 2.84 -24.11 -3.25
N PRO A 92 1.86 -24.66 -3.97
CA PRO A 92 1.28 -25.93 -3.59
C PRO A 92 2.27 -27.11 -3.71
N LEU A 93 3.39 -27.00 -4.43
CA LEU A 93 4.43 -28.04 -4.63
C LEU A 93 4.99 -28.70 -3.34
N GLY A 94 4.70 -28.18 -2.15
CA GLY A 94 5.18 -28.71 -0.86
C GLY A 94 4.49 -29.97 -0.32
N GLY A 95 3.58 -30.65 -1.04
CA GLY A 95 2.79 -31.77 -0.50
C GLY A 95 2.77 -33.04 -1.35
N VAL A 96 2.85 -34.22 -0.73
CA VAL A 96 2.87 -35.54 -1.40
C VAL A 96 1.57 -35.94 -2.13
N ASP A 97 0.57 -35.03 -2.20
CA ASP A 97 -0.68 -35.12 -2.96
C ASP A 97 -1.10 -33.71 -3.45
N SER A 98 -0.13 -32.80 -3.69
CA SER A 98 -0.40 -31.40 -3.95
C SER A 98 -0.70 -31.10 -5.41
N GLY A 99 -1.96 -30.78 -5.71
CA GLY A 99 -2.26 -30.09 -6.96
C GLY A 99 -3.35 -30.67 -7.83
N ASN A 100 -4.01 -31.77 -7.46
CA ASN A 100 -5.06 -32.35 -8.30
C ASN A 100 -6.39 -31.56 -8.25
N PHE A 101 -6.31 -30.24 -8.22
CA PHE A 101 -7.42 -29.30 -8.33
C PHE A 101 -7.09 -28.25 -9.37
N ASP A 102 -8.11 -27.77 -10.07
CA ASP A 102 -7.95 -26.90 -11.23
C ASP A 102 -8.42 -25.49 -10.87
N PHE A 103 -7.61 -24.49 -11.24
CA PHE A 103 -8.07 -23.10 -11.31
C PHE A 103 -8.93 -22.95 -12.55
N ASN A 104 -10.14 -22.39 -12.40
CA ASN A 104 -11.06 -22.15 -13.51
C ASN A 104 -12.09 -21.08 -13.15
N GLY A 105 -11.63 -19.89 -12.78
CA GLY A 105 -12.50 -18.82 -12.32
C GLY A 105 -11.76 -17.60 -11.76
N ASP A 106 -12.45 -16.84 -10.91
CA ASP A 106 -11.93 -15.65 -10.24
C ASP A 106 -11.47 -15.99 -8.81
N TYR A 107 -10.27 -15.54 -8.45
CA TYR A 107 -9.64 -15.86 -7.18
C TYR A 107 -9.04 -14.60 -6.54
N THR A 108 -9.36 -14.35 -5.28
CA THR A 108 -8.75 -13.25 -4.51
C THR A 108 -7.74 -13.82 -3.53
N PHE A 109 -6.55 -13.22 -3.46
CA PHE A 109 -5.58 -13.46 -2.39
C PHE A 109 -5.57 -12.28 -1.43
N ALA A 110 -5.83 -12.53 -0.14
CA ALA A 110 -5.85 -11.52 0.91
C ALA A 110 -5.61 -12.17 2.28
N ASP A 111 -4.99 -11.46 3.23
CA ASP A 111 -4.60 -12.03 4.54
C ASP A 111 -5.76 -12.56 5.37
N GLY A 112 -6.98 -12.03 5.17
CA GLY A 112 -8.21 -12.51 5.79
C GLY A 112 -8.84 -13.75 5.12
N GLY A 113 -8.24 -14.26 4.05
CA GLY A 113 -8.75 -15.40 3.29
C GLY A 113 -8.59 -16.74 4.02
N ILE A 114 -9.19 -17.78 3.46
CA ILE A 114 -9.01 -19.15 3.96
C ILE A 114 -7.84 -19.84 3.26
N ALA A 115 -7.28 -20.90 3.84
CA ALA A 115 -6.30 -21.71 3.13
C ALA A 115 -6.90 -22.33 1.86
N LEU A 116 -6.13 -22.40 0.77
CA LEU A 116 -6.54 -23.04 -0.49
C LEU A 116 -6.99 -24.49 -0.24
N PRO A 117 -8.27 -24.83 -0.48
CA PRO A 117 -8.78 -26.17 -0.24
C PRO A 117 -8.33 -27.13 -1.33
N ARG A 118 -8.06 -28.38 -0.95
CA ARG A 118 -7.67 -29.45 -1.88
C ARG A 118 -8.91 -30.13 -2.46
N ILE A 119 -9.72 -29.38 -3.20
CA ILE A 119 -10.99 -29.83 -3.80
C ILE A 119 -10.97 -29.54 -5.30
N ASN A 120 -11.42 -30.48 -6.13
CA ASN A 120 -11.52 -30.30 -7.58
C ASN A 120 -12.99 -30.34 -8.04
N PRO A 121 -13.50 -29.29 -8.71
CA PRO A 121 -12.82 -28.03 -9.04
C PRO A 121 -12.54 -27.17 -7.80
N LEU A 122 -11.49 -26.34 -7.86
CA LEU A 122 -11.22 -25.37 -6.82
C LEU A 122 -12.29 -24.27 -6.88
N PRO A 123 -13.11 -24.09 -5.82
CA PRO A 123 -14.12 -23.04 -5.83
C PRO A 123 -13.48 -21.66 -5.96
N GLU A 124 -14.15 -20.76 -6.68
CA GLU A 124 -13.82 -19.33 -6.64
C GLU A 124 -13.96 -18.79 -5.21
N GLY A 125 -13.19 -17.76 -4.87
CA GLY A 125 -13.26 -17.12 -3.56
C GLY A 125 -11.97 -16.48 -3.10
N THR A 126 -11.98 -16.08 -1.83
CA THR A 126 -10.85 -15.40 -1.17
C THR A 126 -10.01 -16.38 -0.37
N TYR A 127 -8.72 -16.43 -0.71
CA TYR A 127 -7.74 -17.32 -0.12
C TYR A 127 -6.61 -16.54 0.53
N ALA A 128 -6.04 -17.09 1.60
CA ALA A 128 -4.87 -16.51 2.24
C ALA A 128 -3.63 -16.75 1.35
N PRO A 129 -2.77 -15.73 1.16
CA PRO A 129 -1.45 -15.93 0.58
C PRO A 129 -0.58 -16.81 1.50
N GLU A 130 0.51 -17.37 0.98
CA GLU A 130 1.42 -18.19 1.78
C GLU A 130 2.21 -17.35 2.80
N ASP A 131 2.75 -16.20 2.38
CA ASP A 131 3.17 -15.15 3.30
C ASP A 131 2.13 -14.03 3.40
N SER A 132 1.94 -13.53 4.61
CA SER A 132 1.05 -12.42 4.93
C SER A 132 1.46 -11.13 4.20
N PHE A 133 0.58 -10.57 3.38
CA PHE A 133 0.81 -9.33 2.65
C PHE A 133 1.05 -8.15 3.58
N ILE A 134 0.31 -8.06 4.68
CA ILE A 134 0.47 -6.97 5.63
C ILE A 134 1.80 -7.04 6.37
N ASP A 135 2.31 -8.25 6.64
CA ASP A 135 3.62 -8.41 7.28
C ASP A 135 4.78 -8.01 6.34
N ILE A 136 4.57 -8.13 5.02
CA ILE A 136 5.58 -7.84 4.00
C ILE A 136 5.50 -6.40 3.50
N PHE A 137 4.31 -5.90 3.23
CA PHE A 137 4.06 -4.61 2.56
C PHE A 137 3.39 -3.55 3.45
N GLY A 138 2.86 -3.93 4.61
CA GLY A 138 2.16 -3.01 5.51
C GLY A 138 3.02 -1.82 5.93
N GLY A 139 2.43 -0.63 5.89
CA GLY A 139 3.08 0.64 6.23
C GLY A 139 4.09 1.16 5.20
N LEU A 140 4.39 0.41 4.12
CA LEU A 140 5.16 0.92 2.99
C LEU A 140 4.35 1.96 2.21
N ASN A 141 5.05 2.78 1.42
CA ASN A 141 4.40 3.60 0.40
C ASN A 141 4.17 2.74 -0.84
N ALA A 142 2.93 2.65 -1.32
CA ALA A 142 2.55 1.85 -2.49
C ALA A 142 3.13 2.33 -3.82
N LYS A 143 3.63 3.57 -3.87
CA LYS A 143 4.19 4.16 -5.08
C LYS A 143 5.41 3.40 -5.57
N GLY A 144 5.33 2.87 -6.78
CA GLY A 144 6.38 2.08 -7.38
C GLY A 144 5.84 1.12 -8.43
N THR A 145 6.63 0.10 -8.75
CA THR A 145 6.25 -0.93 -9.71
C THR A 145 5.90 -2.22 -8.97
N TRP A 146 4.69 -2.70 -9.20
CA TRP A 146 4.21 -3.98 -8.72
C TRP A 146 4.23 -4.98 -9.87
N THR A 147 4.79 -6.16 -9.64
CA THR A 147 4.93 -7.20 -10.68
C THR A 147 4.36 -8.51 -10.17
N LEU A 148 3.39 -9.04 -10.90
CA LEU A 148 2.90 -10.40 -10.76
C LEU A 148 3.72 -11.31 -11.67
N GLU A 149 4.29 -12.36 -11.09
CA GLU A 149 4.88 -13.48 -11.82
C GLU A 149 4.08 -14.75 -11.50
N LEU A 150 3.70 -15.47 -12.54
CA LEU A 150 3.18 -16.83 -12.44
C LEU A 150 4.21 -17.76 -13.08
N LEU A 151 4.57 -18.84 -12.39
CA LEU A 151 5.44 -19.92 -12.87
C LEU A 151 4.66 -21.24 -12.82
N ASP A 152 4.61 -21.94 -13.94
CA ASP A 152 4.23 -23.33 -14.06
C ASP A 152 5.51 -24.17 -13.95
N ALA A 153 5.62 -24.89 -12.85
CA ALA A 153 6.80 -25.67 -12.52
C ALA A 153 6.88 -27.00 -13.29
N LEU A 154 5.77 -27.50 -13.84
CA LEU A 154 5.68 -28.78 -14.57
C LEU A 154 4.88 -28.66 -15.89
N PRO A 155 5.24 -27.74 -16.80
CA PRO A 155 4.41 -27.27 -17.93
C PRO A 155 4.28 -28.26 -19.11
N ALA A 156 4.62 -29.54 -18.91
CA ALA A 156 4.72 -30.49 -20.01
C ALA A 156 3.35 -30.95 -20.55
N PHE A 157 2.27 -30.74 -19.78
CA PHE A 157 0.95 -31.30 -20.09
C PHE A 157 -0.23 -30.36 -19.81
N ASP A 158 0.04 -29.20 -19.21
CA ASP A 158 -0.91 -28.20 -18.76
C ASP A 158 -0.37 -26.81 -19.11
N ASP A 159 -1.21 -26.01 -19.76
CA ASP A 159 -0.95 -24.60 -19.99
C ASP A 159 -2.00 -23.80 -19.22
N GLY A 160 -1.59 -22.68 -18.64
CA GLY A 160 -2.51 -21.76 -18.01
C GLY A 160 -2.87 -20.55 -18.88
N SER A 161 -3.86 -19.80 -18.39
CA SER A 161 -4.09 -18.42 -18.82
C SER A 161 -4.64 -17.57 -17.68
N LEU A 162 -4.34 -16.28 -17.75
CA LEU A 162 -4.91 -15.26 -16.89
C LEU A 162 -5.63 -14.23 -17.77
N GLY A 163 -6.83 -13.80 -17.40
CA GLY A 163 -7.53 -12.71 -18.09
C GLY A 163 -6.95 -11.35 -17.74
N SER A 164 -6.91 -11.03 -16.44
CA SER A 164 -6.30 -9.83 -15.86
C SER A 164 -6.03 -10.07 -14.38
N TRP A 165 -5.32 -9.15 -13.74
CA TRP A 165 -5.21 -9.13 -12.29
C TRP A 165 -5.42 -7.72 -11.76
N ASP A 166 -5.98 -7.61 -10.56
CA ASP A 166 -6.16 -6.33 -9.89
C ASP A 166 -5.36 -6.31 -8.60
N LEU A 167 -4.57 -5.25 -8.43
CA LEU A 167 -3.92 -4.90 -7.18
C LEU A 167 -4.84 -3.94 -6.43
N ASN A 168 -5.40 -4.40 -5.32
CA ASN A 168 -6.27 -3.60 -4.47
C ASN A 168 -5.49 -3.19 -3.21
N ILE A 169 -5.44 -1.89 -2.95
CA ILE A 169 -4.74 -1.30 -1.81
C ILE A 169 -5.73 -0.53 -0.98
N GLU A 170 -5.82 -0.84 0.30
CA GLU A 170 -6.48 0.00 1.29
C GLU A 170 -5.42 0.82 2.00
N GLY A 171 -5.62 2.13 2.10
CA GLY A 171 -4.68 3.00 2.79
C GLY A 171 -5.05 4.47 2.74
N ASP A 172 -4.21 5.28 3.38
CA ASP A 172 -4.37 6.73 3.39
C ASP A 172 -3.39 7.38 2.41
N PRO A 173 -3.84 8.38 1.62
CA PRO A 173 -2.93 9.17 0.82
C PRO A 173 -1.98 9.95 1.75
N VAL A 174 -0.68 9.88 1.46
CA VAL A 174 0.33 10.57 2.27
C VAL A 174 0.21 12.06 2.04
N SER A 175 -0.37 12.80 3.00
CA SER A 175 -0.50 14.25 2.89
C SER A 175 0.88 14.90 2.93
N THR A 176 1.33 15.48 1.82
CA THR A 176 2.46 16.41 1.84
C THR A 176 2.03 17.72 2.51
N PRO A 177 2.75 18.24 3.53
CA PRO A 177 2.39 19.51 4.14
C PRO A 177 2.46 20.62 3.07
N GLU A 178 1.35 21.29 2.80
CA GLU A 178 1.35 22.38 1.82
C GLU A 178 2.33 23.50 2.25
N PRO A 179 3.14 24.06 1.33
CA PRO A 179 4.10 25.13 1.64
C PRO A 179 3.50 26.37 2.31
N ALA A 180 2.19 26.61 2.15
CA ALA A 180 1.47 27.68 2.82
C ALA A 180 1.48 27.55 4.35
N SER A 181 1.55 26.33 4.87
CA SER A 181 1.68 26.06 6.32
C SER A 181 3.05 26.48 6.86
N LEU A 182 4.10 26.45 6.02
CA LEU A 182 5.44 26.92 6.39
C LEU A 182 5.49 28.46 6.46
N LEU A 183 4.80 29.15 5.56
CA LEU A 183 4.72 30.62 5.56
C LEU A 183 3.93 31.16 6.76
N GLY A 184 2.94 30.41 7.26
CA GLY A 184 2.24 30.74 8.51
C GLY A 184 3.16 30.76 9.74
N LEU A 185 4.16 29.87 9.79
CA LEU A 185 5.12 29.79 10.90
C LEU A 185 6.15 30.93 10.88
N PHE A 186 6.57 31.38 9.69
CA PHE A 186 7.50 32.52 9.56
C PHE A 186 6.80 33.89 9.58
N GLY A 187 5.51 33.97 9.24
CA GLY A 187 4.73 35.22 9.22
C GLY A 187 4.51 35.83 10.61
N ILE A 188 4.51 35.03 11.68
CA ILE A 188 4.35 35.50 13.06
C ILE A 188 5.65 36.11 13.62
N GLY A 189 6.81 35.69 13.11
CA GLY A 189 8.13 36.14 13.60
C GLY A 189 8.49 37.59 13.26
N VAL A 190 7.94 38.17 12.18
CA VAL A 190 8.35 39.50 11.68
C VAL A 190 7.55 40.64 12.31
N LEU A 191 6.34 40.38 12.85
CA LEU A 191 5.53 41.42 13.51
C LEU A 191 6.03 41.79 14.92
N GLY A 192 6.92 41.00 15.53
CA GLY A 192 7.46 41.26 16.87
C GLY A 192 8.66 42.21 16.94
N ALA A 193 9.37 42.45 15.83
CA ALA A 193 10.68 43.11 15.88
C ALA A 193 10.65 44.64 15.70
N THR A 194 9.52 45.25 15.32
CA THR A 194 9.48 46.69 14.96
C THR A 194 8.97 47.64 16.04
N SER A 195 8.48 47.13 17.19
CA SER A 195 7.85 47.98 18.22
C SER A 195 8.82 48.59 19.26
N LEU A 196 10.13 48.32 19.22
CA LEU A 196 11.09 48.80 20.22
C LEU A 196 11.97 49.96 19.74
N LYS A 197 11.41 51.00 19.10
CA LYS A 197 12.10 52.29 18.96
C LYS A 197 11.13 53.48 19.01
N ARG A 198 10.64 53.84 20.20
CA ARG A 198 10.33 55.25 20.51
C ARG A 198 10.00 55.48 21.99
N LYS A 199 10.90 56.21 22.68
CA LYS A 199 10.65 57.41 23.52
C LYS A 199 11.97 57.83 24.19
N GLN A 200 12.62 58.87 23.63
CA GLN A 200 12.67 60.27 24.13
C GLN A 200 13.62 60.39 25.35
N LYS A 201 14.85 60.94 25.25
CA LYS A 201 15.26 62.34 25.01
C LYS A 201 14.40 63.41 25.73
N GLU A 202 15.12 64.23 26.53
CA GLU A 202 14.74 65.43 27.32
C GLU A 202 14.14 65.15 28.72
N LYS A 203 14.61 65.74 29.83
CA LYS A 203 15.11 67.12 30.07
C LYS A 203 16.27 67.19 31.08
N VAL A 204 17.01 68.30 30.94
CA VAL A 204 17.95 68.96 31.88
C VAL A 204 17.33 69.20 33.24
#